data_AF-A0A0A9ZFW8-F1
#
_entry.id   AF-A0A0A9ZFW8-F1
#
_cell.length_a   1.000
_cell.length_b   1.000
_cell.length_c   1.000
_cell.angle_alpha   90.00
_cell.angle_beta   90.00
_cell.angle_gamma   90.00
#
_symmetry.space_group_name_H-M   'P 1'
#
loop_
_entity.id
_entity.type
_entity.pdbx_description
1 polymer ?
#
loop_
_entity_poly.entity_id
_entity_poly.type
_entity_poly.pdbx_seq_one_letter_code
_entity_poly.pdbx_strand_id
1 'polypeptide(L)'
;GLVMNQPSFNPLYLQVFYNMNVINKFNKMEGWANKLSAVIKGPSWLPGKPWTGHDEDKIDVKQRVKYDVQVPTWCNIYIILHFVAVVFGFQDLAQRYLSMDPLTVVAFVVYVLASITMIGYILEDRPNAFLLEFFRCLLIATLIHFGVLSVELPYLKWFFAFSVVFWLFHYLRVRQPSFFKTVKTHSS
;
A
#
# COMPACT_ATOMS: atom_id res chain seq x y z
N GLY A 1 -16.71 -10.48 -11.19
CA GLY A 1 -16.00 -9.19 -11.28
C GLY A 1 -15.94 -8.53 -9.91
N LEU A 2 -15.08 -7.52 -9.74
CA LEU A 2 -14.99 -6.73 -8.52
C LEU A 2 -16.25 -5.85 -8.38
N VAL A 3 -17.36 -6.47 -7.96
CA VAL A 3 -18.67 -5.81 -7.84
C VAL A 3 -18.64 -4.79 -6.70
N MET A 4 -17.89 -5.10 -5.63
CA MET A 4 -17.71 -4.20 -4.50
C MET A 4 -16.51 -3.27 -4.75
N ASN A 5 -16.78 -1.96 -4.76
CA ASN A 5 -15.74 -0.93 -4.72
C ASN A 5 -15.31 -0.72 -3.26
N GLN A 6 -14.04 -0.95 -2.93
CA GLN A 6 -13.51 -0.60 -1.62
C GLN A 6 -12.76 0.74 -1.71
N PRO A 7 -13.12 1.74 -0.89
CA PRO A 7 -12.52 3.07 -0.91
C PRO A 7 -11.14 3.05 -0.23
N SER A 8 -10.15 2.50 -0.91
CA SER A 8 -8.78 2.41 -0.42
C SER A 8 -7.78 2.43 -1.57
N PHE A 9 -6.64 3.09 -1.35
CA PHE A 9 -5.45 3.03 -2.20
C PHE A 9 -4.42 2.03 -1.68
N ASN A 10 -4.64 1.37 -0.54
CA ASN A 10 -3.72 0.38 0.01
C ASN A 10 -3.83 -0.96 -0.75
N PRO A 11 -2.79 -1.36 -1.53
CA PRO A 11 -2.83 -2.57 -2.33
C PRO A 11 -2.95 -3.84 -1.46
N LEU A 12 -2.30 -3.91 -0.30
CA LEU A 12 -2.39 -5.10 0.56
C LEU A 12 -3.78 -5.28 1.15
N TYR A 13 -4.41 -4.19 1.60
CA TYR A 13 -5.79 -4.24 2.08
C TYR A 13 -6.74 -4.71 0.99
N LEU A 14 -6.64 -4.14 -0.21
CA LEU A 14 -7.47 -4.53 -1.35
C LEU A 14 -7.26 -6.00 -1.74
N GLN A 15 -6.00 -6.45 -1.81
CA GLN A 15 -5.67 -7.85 -2.09
C GLN A 15 -6.28 -8.79 -1.06
N VAL A 16 -6.13 -8.50 0.24
CA VAL A 16 -6.70 -9.33 1.31
C VAL A 16 -8.23 -9.31 1.26
N PHE A 17 -8.85 -8.14 1.09
CA PHE A 17 -10.31 -7.99 1.07
C PHE A 17 -10.95 -8.86 -0.02
N TYR A 18 -10.43 -8.79 -1.25
CA TYR A 18 -11.01 -9.57 -2.35
C TYR A 18 -10.73 -11.07 -2.22
N ASN A 19 -9.53 -11.46 -1.77
CA ASN A 19 -9.21 -12.87 -1.55
C ASN A 19 -10.03 -13.47 -0.39
N MET A 20 -10.31 -12.70 0.66
CA MET A 20 -11.16 -13.15 1.77
C MET A 20 -12.58 -13.49 1.29
N ASN A 21 -13.12 -12.75 0.30
CA ASN A 21 -14.41 -13.08 -0.28
C ASN A 21 -14.39 -14.44 -1.02
N VAL A 22 -13.28 -14.78 -1.68
CA VAL A 22 -13.10 -16.08 -2.33
C VAL A 22 -13.00 -17.18 -1.28
N ILE A 23 -12.23 -16.97 -0.20
CA ILE A 23 -12.09 -17.94 0.91
C ILE A 23 -13.43 -18.16 1.60
N ASN A 24 -14.17 -17.10 1.89
CA ASN A 24 -15.49 -17.20 2.50
C ASN A 24 -16.47 -17.96 1.62
N LYS A 25 -16.43 -17.75 0.30
CA LYS A 25 -17.23 -18.52 -0.65
C LYS A 25 -16.81 -19.98 -0.65
N PHE A 26 -15.52 -20.27 -0.73
CA PHE A 26 -14.98 -21.63 -0.68
C PHE A 26 -15.42 -22.38 0.58
N ASN A 27 -15.38 -21.73 1.74
CA ASN A 27 -15.80 -22.33 3.01
C ASN A 27 -17.30 -22.60 3.09
N LYS A 28 -18.13 -21.82 2.39
CA LYS A 28 -19.59 -22.02 2.31
C LYS A 28 -20.02 -23.14 1.36
N MET A 29 -19.12 -23.65 0.51
CA MET A 29 -19.46 -24.67 -0.49
C MET A 29 -19.36 -26.07 0.10
N GLU A 30 -20.40 -26.87 -0.13
CA GLU A 30 -20.41 -28.28 0.25
C GLU A 30 -19.76 -29.16 -0.83
N GLY A 31 -18.81 -30.01 -0.42
CA GLY A 31 -18.10 -30.92 -1.31
C GLY A 31 -16.93 -30.29 -2.09
N TRP A 32 -15.89 -31.09 -2.34
CA TRP A 32 -14.65 -30.63 -2.99
C TRP A 32 -14.85 -30.15 -4.44
N ALA A 33 -15.76 -30.78 -5.19
CA ALA A 33 -16.07 -30.38 -6.56
C ALA A 33 -16.67 -28.97 -6.64
N ASN A 34 -17.58 -28.63 -5.71
CA ASN A 34 -18.20 -27.30 -5.63
C ASN A 34 -17.21 -26.27 -5.12
N LYS A 35 -16.36 -26.64 -4.15
CA LYS A 35 -15.26 -25.81 -3.65
C LYS A 35 -14.29 -25.39 -4.76
N LEU A 36 -13.82 -26.35 -5.56
CA LEU A 36 -12.94 -26.05 -6.69
C LEU A 36 -13.68 -25.25 -7.78
N SER A 37 -14.92 -25.62 -8.08
CA SER A 37 -15.77 -24.87 -9.02
C SER A 37 -16.00 -23.43 -8.58
N ALA A 38 -16.13 -23.15 -7.29
CA ALA A 38 -16.30 -21.79 -6.78
C ALA A 38 -15.09 -20.89 -6.99
N VAL A 39 -13.87 -21.46 -7.00
CA VAL A 39 -12.63 -20.72 -7.29
C VAL A 39 -12.47 -20.52 -8.80
N ILE A 40 -12.66 -21.58 -9.59
CA ILE A 40 -12.43 -21.55 -11.05
C ILE A 40 -13.52 -20.76 -11.78
N LYS A 41 -14.79 -21.00 -11.43
CA LYS A 41 -15.95 -20.42 -12.14
C LYS A 41 -16.27 -18.99 -11.67
N GLY A 42 -15.58 -18.52 -10.64
CA GLY A 42 -15.64 -17.16 -10.16
C GLY A 42 -16.80 -16.88 -9.20
N PRO A 43 -16.97 -15.60 -8.80
CA PRO A 43 -17.80 -15.22 -7.65
C PRO A 43 -19.30 -15.40 -7.84
N SER A 44 -19.82 -15.38 -9.08
CA SER A 44 -21.26 -15.50 -9.37
C SER A 44 -21.76 -16.95 -9.48
N TRP A 45 -20.87 -17.94 -9.58
CA TRP A 45 -21.26 -19.34 -9.75
C TRP A 45 -21.83 -19.98 -8.47
N LEU A 46 -22.88 -20.79 -8.59
CA LEU A 46 -23.43 -21.64 -7.52
C LEU A 46 -23.68 -23.06 -8.05
N PRO A 47 -23.73 -24.09 -7.18
CA PRO A 47 -24.11 -25.44 -7.60
C PRO A 47 -25.45 -25.45 -8.32
N GLY A 48 -25.52 -26.12 -9.47
CA GLY A 48 -26.72 -26.15 -10.32
C GLY A 48 -26.94 -24.92 -11.21
N LYS A 49 -26.16 -23.83 -11.05
CA LYS A 49 -26.26 -22.64 -11.91
C LYS A 49 -25.25 -22.67 -13.08
N PRO A 50 -25.51 -21.93 -14.18
CA PRO A 50 -24.55 -21.72 -15.25
C PRO A 50 -23.21 -21.19 -14.74
N TRP A 51 -22.13 -21.40 -15.49
CA TRP A 51 -20.78 -20.98 -15.09
C TRP A 51 -20.72 -19.52 -14.60
N THR A 52 -21.40 -18.60 -15.28
CA THR A 52 -21.42 -17.17 -14.96
C THR A 52 -22.47 -16.75 -13.94
N GLY A 53 -23.22 -17.70 -13.36
CA GLY A 53 -24.46 -17.41 -12.63
C GLY A 53 -25.59 -16.98 -13.57
N HIS A 54 -26.78 -16.73 -13.02
CA HIS A 54 -27.87 -16.11 -13.78
C HIS A 54 -27.74 -14.59 -13.77
N ASP A 55 -28.19 -13.94 -14.85
CA ASP A 55 -28.17 -12.48 -14.96
C ASP A 55 -29.05 -11.81 -13.90
N GLU A 56 -30.13 -12.46 -13.48
CA GLU A 56 -31.04 -12.01 -12.42
C GLU A 56 -30.38 -11.97 -11.03
N ASP A 57 -29.34 -12.77 -10.79
CA ASP A 57 -28.59 -12.75 -9.52
C ASP A 57 -27.52 -11.64 -9.49
N LYS A 58 -27.28 -10.95 -10.61
CA LYS A 58 -26.27 -9.91 -10.68
C LYS A 58 -26.75 -8.69 -9.91
N ILE A 59 -25.92 -8.25 -8.96
CA ILE A 59 -26.16 -7.03 -8.22
C ILE A 59 -26.21 -5.86 -9.20
N ASP A 60 -27.28 -5.06 -9.14
CA ASP A 60 -27.41 -3.84 -9.92
C ASP A 60 -26.27 -2.86 -9.59
N VAL A 61 -25.43 -2.59 -10.58
CA VAL A 61 -24.24 -1.75 -10.42
C VAL A 61 -24.66 -0.29 -10.53
N LYS A 62 -25.05 0.28 -9.38
CA LYS A 62 -25.33 1.71 -9.27
C LYS A 62 -24.08 2.55 -9.61
N GLN A 63 -24.32 3.78 -10.06
CA GLN A 63 -23.26 4.76 -10.32
C GLN A 63 -22.38 4.92 -9.07
N ARG A 64 -21.07 4.64 -9.24
CA ARG A 64 -20.11 4.65 -8.13
C ARG A 64 -19.61 6.08 -7.90
N VAL A 65 -19.64 6.53 -6.64
CA VAL A 65 -18.93 7.74 -6.25
C VAL A 65 -17.43 7.46 -6.33
N LYS A 66 -16.69 8.29 -7.06
CA LYS A 66 -15.23 8.19 -7.15
C LYS A 66 -14.65 8.40 -5.76
N TYR A 67 -13.80 7.47 -5.32
CA TYR A 67 -13.02 7.68 -4.11
C TYR A 67 -11.93 8.71 -4.41
N ASP A 68 -12.05 9.90 -3.82
CA ASP A 68 -11.20 11.05 -4.13
C ASP A 68 -10.81 11.77 -2.84
N VAL A 69 -9.66 11.40 -2.29
CA VAL A 69 -9.08 12.02 -1.09
C VAL A 69 -8.18 13.16 -1.53
N GLN A 70 -8.42 14.35 -1.00
CA GLN A 70 -7.65 15.56 -1.34
C GLN A 70 -6.45 15.68 -0.40
N VAL A 71 -5.25 15.38 -0.91
CA VAL A 71 -3.99 15.59 -0.20
C VAL A 71 -3.30 16.88 -0.68
N PRO A 72 -2.52 17.58 0.17
CA PRO A 72 -1.77 18.75 -0.23
C PRO A 72 -0.83 18.48 -1.42
N THR A 73 -0.61 19.48 -2.29
CA THR A 73 0.23 19.34 -3.49
C THR A 73 1.65 18.86 -3.18
N TRP A 74 2.23 19.27 -2.05
CA TRP A 74 3.55 18.80 -1.63
C TRP A 74 3.57 17.30 -1.32
N CYS A 75 2.47 16.73 -0.77
CA CYS A 75 2.34 15.30 -0.57
C CYS A 75 2.34 14.57 -1.92
N ASN A 76 1.64 15.11 -2.92
CA ASN A 76 1.61 14.53 -4.27
C ASN A 76 3.02 14.50 -4.90
N ILE A 77 3.78 15.60 -4.77
CA ILE A 77 5.17 15.65 -5.25
C ILE A 77 6.02 14.60 -4.53
N TYR A 78 5.91 14.52 -3.20
CA TYR A 78 6.61 13.53 -2.39
C TYR A 78 6.27 12.09 -2.84
N ILE A 79 4.99 11.79 -3.02
CA ILE A 79 4.50 10.49 -3.49
C ILE A 79 5.10 10.14 -4.87
N ILE A 80 5.09 11.08 -5.82
CA ILE A 80 5.65 10.85 -7.16
C ILE A 80 7.15 10.53 -7.07
N LEU A 81 7.91 11.27 -6.27
CA LEU A 81 9.34 11.02 -6.09
C LEU A 81 9.62 9.64 -5.49
N HIS A 82 8.87 9.25 -4.45
CA HIS A 82 8.99 7.93 -3.84
C HIS A 82 8.51 6.82 -4.76
N PHE A 83 7.47 7.04 -5.56
CA PHE A 83 7.01 6.09 -6.56
C PHE A 83 8.08 5.85 -7.64
N VAL A 84 8.74 6.91 -8.12
CA VAL A 84 9.87 6.80 -9.06
C VAL A 84 11.02 6.00 -8.44
N ALA A 85 11.36 6.24 -7.17
CA ALA A 85 12.37 5.44 -6.46
C ALA A 85 12.00 3.95 -6.35
N VAL A 86 10.70 3.63 -6.13
CA VAL A 86 10.20 2.26 -6.14
C VAL A 86 10.31 1.62 -7.52
N VAL A 87 9.96 2.35 -8.59
CA VAL A 87 10.07 1.86 -9.98
C VAL A 87 11.52 1.54 -10.32
N PHE A 88 12.47 2.41 -9.99
CA PHE A 88 13.88 2.13 -10.24
C PHE A 88 14.41 0.96 -9.40
N GLY A 89 14.00 0.86 -8.13
CA GLY A 89 14.38 -0.30 -7.31
C GLY A 89 13.77 -1.62 -7.81
N PHE A 90 12.54 -1.59 -8.33
CA PHE A 90 11.93 -2.74 -8.99
C PHE A 90 12.65 -3.11 -10.29
N GLN A 91 13.06 -2.12 -11.09
CA GLN A 91 13.85 -2.34 -12.29
C GLN A 91 15.19 -3.02 -11.98
N ASP A 92 15.89 -2.57 -10.92
CA ASP A 92 17.14 -3.19 -10.46
C ASP A 92 16.93 -4.65 -10.06
N LEU A 93 15.88 -4.94 -9.27
CA LEU A 93 15.49 -6.32 -8.96
C LEU A 93 15.24 -7.12 -10.24
N ALA A 94 14.42 -6.62 -11.17
CA ALA A 94 14.04 -7.34 -12.38
C ALA A 94 15.25 -7.69 -13.26
N GLN A 95 16.30 -6.86 -13.25
CA GLN A 95 17.51 -7.09 -14.03
C GLN A 95 18.50 -8.02 -13.33
N ARG A 96 18.58 -7.99 -12.00
CA ARG A 96 19.67 -8.63 -11.22
C ARG A 96 19.20 -9.76 -10.31
N TYR A 97 17.91 -10.10 -10.26
CA TYR A 97 17.39 -11.10 -9.31
C TYR A 97 18.08 -12.47 -9.38
N LEU A 98 18.55 -12.90 -10.56
CA LEU A 98 19.28 -14.17 -10.73
C LEU A 98 20.68 -14.16 -10.11
N SER A 99 21.27 -12.98 -9.95
CA SER A 99 22.61 -12.80 -9.35
C SER A 99 22.55 -12.36 -7.88
N MET A 100 21.36 -12.13 -7.33
CA MET A 100 21.17 -11.72 -5.95
C MET A 100 21.01 -12.93 -5.02
N ASP A 101 21.45 -12.77 -3.78
CA ASP A 101 21.13 -13.72 -2.72
C ASP A 101 19.60 -13.77 -2.47
N PRO A 102 19.00 -14.93 -2.17
CA PRO A 102 17.56 -15.04 -1.92
C PRO A 102 17.04 -14.11 -0.83
N LEU A 103 17.81 -13.85 0.23
CA LEU A 103 17.42 -12.91 1.29
C LEU A 103 17.33 -11.48 0.74
N THR A 104 18.25 -11.10 -0.15
CA THR A 104 18.24 -9.80 -0.82
C THR A 104 17.01 -9.67 -1.72
N VAL A 105 16.67 -10.71 -2.49
CA VAL A 105 15.46 -10.73 -3.33
C VAL A 105 14.20 -10.56 -2.48
N VAL A 106 14.09 -11.30 -1.37
CA VAL A 106 12.96 -11.15 -0.43
C VAL A 106 12.92 -9.74 0.16
N ALA A 107 14.07 -9.18 0.55
CA ALA A 107 14.16 -7.81 1.05
C ALA A 107 13.68 -6.77 0.01
N PHE A 108 14.01 -6.95 -1.27
CA PHE A 108 13.51 -6.11 -2.36
C PHE A 108 11.99 -6.22 -2.54
N VAL A 109 11.44 -7.43 -2.51
CA VAL A 109 9.99 -7.64 -2.61
C VAL A 109 9.28 -6.95 -1.45
N VAL A 110 9.77 -7.13 -0.22
CA VAL A 110 9.25 -6.46 0.98
C VAL A 110 9.38 -4.94 0.85
N TYR A 111 10.51 -4.44 0.35
CA TYR A 111 10.73 -3.02 0.08
C TYR A 111 9.67 -2.45 -0.88
N VAL A 112 9.44 -3.11 -2.03
CA VAL A 112 8.46 -2.67 -3.02
C VAL A 112 7.06 -2.65 -2.41
N LEU A 113 6.64 -3.77 -1.80
CA LEU A 113 5.31 -3.90 -1.18
C LEU A 113 5.09 -2.89 -0.06
N ALA A 114 6.05 -2.72 0.85
CA ALA A 114 5.97 -1.74 1.93
C ALA A 114 5.87 -0.31 1.40
N SER A 115 6.61 0.01 0.34
CA SER A 115 6.63 1.35 -0.25
C SER A 115 5.33 1.70 -0.98
N ILE A 116 4.78 0.79 -1.79
CA ILE A 116 3.47 1.01 -2.43
C ILE A 116 2.33 1.08 -1.41
N THR A 117 2.42 0.30 -0.33
CA THR A 117 1.45 0.38 0.78
C THR A 117 1.54 1.74 1.46
N MET A 118 2.75 2.23 1.75
CA MET A 118 2.91 3.55 2.37
C MET A 118 2.44 4.69 1.48
N ILE A 119 2.69 4.62 0.16
CA ILE A 119 2.12 5.56 -0.80
C ILE A 119 0.59 5.59 -0.71
N GLY A 120 -0.06 4.42 -0.65
CA GLY A 120 -1.51 4.31 -0.45
C GLY A 120 -1.98 4.95 0.86
N TYR A 121 -1.23 4.76 1.96
CA TYR A 121 -1.54 5.39 3.25
C TYR A 121 -1.46 6.92 3.21
N ILE A 122 -0.47 7.48 2.51
CA ILE A 122 -0.32 8.93 2.36
C ILE A 122 -1.44 9.49 1.46
N LEU A 123 -1.77 8.82 0.36
CA LEU A 123 -2.89 9.18 -0.53
C LEU A 123 -4.25 9.16 0.18
N GLU A 124 -4.40 8.32 1.21
CA GLU A 124 -5.60 8.25 2.04
C GLU A 124 -5.62 9.25 3.22
N ASP A 125 -4.63 10.14 3.32
CA ASP A 125 -4.49 11.11 4.43
C ASP A 125 -4.60 10.47 5.82
N ARG A 126 -3.99 9.29 6.01
CA ARG A 126 -4.09 8.56 7.28
C ARG A 126 -3.30 9.27 8.38
N PRO A 127 -3.84 9.39 9.61
CA PRO A 127 -3.21 10.15 10.69
C PRO A 127 -1.85 9.58 11.13
N ASN A 128 -1.61 8.28 10.96
CA ASN A 128 -0.34 7.65 11.33
C ASN A 128 0.64 7.50 10.15
N ALA A 129 0.29 8.01 8.96
CA ALA A 129 1.09 7.82 7.75
C ALA A 129 2.49 8.42 7.90
N PHE A 130 2.62 9.60 8.51
CA PHE A 130 3.91 10.28 8.70
C PHE A 130 4.89 9.44 9.55
N LEU A 131 4.38 8.79 10.60
CA LEU A 131 5.22 8.04 11.55
C LEU A 131 5.68 6.74 10.91
N LEU A 132 4.77 6.04 10.24
CA LEU A 132 5.09 4.83 9.48
C LEU A 132 6.06 5.14 8.34
N GLU A 133 5.90 6.28 7.66
CA GLU A 133 6.78 6.69 6.57
C GLU A 133 8.18 7.03 7.07
N PHE A 134 8.29 7.69 8.22
CA PHE A 134 9.57 7.90 8.90
C PHE A 134 10.29 6.57 9.19
N PHE A 135 9.60 5.61 9.81
CA PHE A 135 10.20 4.31 10.12
C PHE A 135 10.53 3.50 8.87
N ARG A 136 9.69 3.56 7.84
CA ARG A 136 9.96 2.92 6.55
C ARG A 136 11.23 3.48 5.92
N CYS A 137 11.34 4.81 5.82
CA CYS A 137 12.52 5.45 5.25
C CYS A 137 13.79 5.15 6.06
N LEU A 138 13.68 5.14 7.39
CA LEU A 138 14.80 4.81 8.27
C LEU A 138 15.25 3.37 8.05
N LEU A 139 14.32 2.41 8.05
CA LEU A 139 14.61 1.00 7.81
C LEU A 139 15.23 0.77 6.43
N ILE A 140 14.72 1.40 5.37
CA ILE A 140 15.30 1.24 4.02
C ILE A 140 16.71 1.83 3.97
N ALA A 141 16.92 3.03 4.54
CA ALA A 141 18.24 3.65 4.58
C ALA A 141 19.27 2.78 5.33
N THR A 142 18.87 2.14 6.45
CA THR A 142 19.75 1.23 7.19
C THR A 142 20.00 -0.06 6.43
N LEU A 143 18.98 -0.68 5.82
CA LEU A 143 19.14 -1.90 5.01
C LEU A 143 20.07 -1.68 3.81
N ILE A 144 19.99 -0.52 3.14
CA ILE A 144 20.93 -0.15 2.07
C ILE A 144 22.33 0.08 2.65
N HIS A 145 22.45 0.75 3.80
CA HIS A 145 23.74 1.02 4.43
C HIS A 145 24.51 -0.25 4.81
N PHE A 146 23.82 -1.25 5.36
CA PHE A 146 24.40 -2.54 5.72
C PHE A 146 24.53 -3.53 4.55
N GLY A 147 24.11 -3.13 3.33
CA GLY A 147 24.23 -3.96 2.13
C GLY A 147 23.20 -5.10 2.02
N VAL A 148 22.21 -5.17 2.93
CA VAL A 148 21.11 -6.15 2.87
C VAL A 148 20.20 -5.87 1.66
N LEU A 149 19.96 -4.58 1.38
CA LEU A 149 19.28 -4.13 0.16
C LEU A 149 20.33 -3.54 -0.79
N SER A 150 20.95 -4.39 -1.60
CA SER A 150 22.01 -3.98 -2.54
C SER A 150 21.40 -3.40 -3.82
N VAL A 151 21.29 -2.08 -3.88
CA VAL A 151 20.72 -1.34 -5.04
C VAL A 151 21.82 -0.60 -5.80
N GLU A 152 21.89 -0.74 -7.12
CA GLU A 152 22.82 0.01 -7.99
C GLU A 152 22.35 1.44 -8.34
N LEU A 153 21.61 2.08 -7.43
CA LEU A 153 21.15 3.45 -7.63
C LEU A 153 21.98 4.40 -6.77
N PRO A 154 22.89 5.18 -7.38
CA PRO A 154 23.63 6.18 -6.63
C PRO A 154 22.61 7.15 -6.02
N TYR A 155 22.85 7.53 -4.77
CA TYR A 155 22.00 8.44 -3.98
C TYR A 155 20.71 7.88 -3.39
N LEU A 156 20.27 6.65 -3.68
CA LEU A 156 19.01 6.12 -3.12
C LEU A 156 19.01 6.10 -1.57
N LYS A 157 20.13 5.67 -0.96
CA LYS A 157 20.34 5.74 0.49
C LYS A 157 20.11 7.15 1.05
N TRP A 158 20.70 8.15 0.39
CA TRP A 158 20.65 9.54 0.81
C TRP A 158 19.25 10.14 0.59
N PHE A 159 18.54 9.74 -0.46
CA PHE A 159 17.14 10.09 -0.69
C PHE A 159 16.24 9.63 0.48
N PHE A 160 16.40 8.38 0.94
CA PHE A 160 15.67 7.90 2.11
C PHE A 160 16.12 8.57 3.41
N ALA A 161 17.42 8.80 3.60
CA ALA A 161 17.92 9.52 4.78
C ALA A 161 17.39 10.96 4.85
N PHE A 162 17.32 11.67 3.72
CA PHE A 162 16.70 12.99 3.65
C PHE A 162 15.20 12.94 3.99
N SER A 163 14.50 11.91 3.51
CA SER A 163 13.07 11.70 3.82
C SER A 163 12.84 11.47 5.32
N VAL A 164 13.74 10.74 6.00
CA VAL A 164 13.71 10.59 7.47
C VAL A 164 13.79 11.94 8.17
N VAL A 165 14.76 12.77 7.77
CA VAL A 165 14.96 14.11 8.34
C VAL A 165 13.75 14.99 8.06
N PHE A 166 13.23 14.97 6.84
CA PHE A 166 12.02 15.71 6.44
C PHE A 166 10.82 15.36 7.34
N TRP A 167 10.51 14.07 7.52
CA TRP A 167 9.38 13.65 8.35
C TRP A 167 9.60 13.91 9.84
N LEU A 168 10.85 13.83 10.32
CA LEU A 168 11.19 14.23 11.68
C LEU A 168 10.89 15.71 11.93
N PHE A 169 11.33 16.59 11.03
CA PHE A 169 11.04 18.02 11.13
C PHE A 169 9.54 18.31 11.02
N HIS A 170 8.85 17.65 10.09
CA HIS A 170 7.40 17.78 9.95
C HIS A 170 6.67 17.40 11.25
N TYR A 171 7.05 16.26 11.84
CA TYR A 171 6.49 15.79 13.11
C TYR A 171 6.73 16.77 14.26
N LEU A 172 7.96 17.28 14.40
CA LEU A 172 8.29 18.27 15.42
C LEU A 172 7.47 19.56 15.25
N ARG A 173 7.29 20.04 14.01
CA ARG A 173 6.48 21.23 13.72
C ARG A 173 5.00 21.02 14.05
N VAL A 174 4.44 19.86 13.73
CA VAL A 174 3.03 19.53 14.00
C VAL A 174 2.76 19.37 15.51
N ARG A 175 3.77 19.01 16.31
CA ARG A 175 3.65 18.91 17.78
C ARG A 175 3.85 20.21 18.56
N GLN A 176 4.52 21.20 17.97
CA GLN A 176 4.71 22.51 18.61
C GLN A 176 3.48 23.47 18.72
N PRO A 177 2.25 23.21 18.24
CA PRO A 177 1.13 24.13 18.41
C PRO A 177 0.65 24.34 19.86
N SER A 178 1.07 23.52 20.83
CA SER A 178 0.62 23.63 22.23
C SER A 178 1.49 24.52 23.12
N PHE A 179 2.68 24.93 22.69
CA PHE A 179 3.56 25.75 23.54
C PHE A 179 3.30 27.27 23.40
N PHE A 180 2.76 27.72 22.27
CA PHE A 180 2.53 29.15 22.00
C PHE A 180 1.14 29.66 22.35
N LYS A 181 0.17 28.79 22.67
CA LYS A 181 -1.18 29.23 23.11
C LYS A 181 -1.22 29.70 24.56
N THR A 182 -0.30 29.24 25.42
CA THR A 182 -0.28 29.59 26.86
C THR A 182 0.29 30.98 27.13
N VAL A 183 1.04 31.57 26.19
CA VAL A 183 1.67 32.90 26.39
C VAL A 183 0.71 34.06 26.09
N LYS A 184 -0.36 33.83 25.32
CA LYS A 184 -1.33 34.89 24.98
C LYS A 184 -2.48 35.07 25.96
N THR A 185 -2.66 34.21 26.96
CA THR A 185 -3.79 34.28 27.91
C THR A 185 -3.44 34.93 29.25
N HIS A 186 -2.24 35.49 29.42
CA HIS A 186 -1.81 36.15 30.67
C HIS A 186 -1.48 37.65 30.53
N SER A 187 -1.97 38.32 29.48
CA SER A 187 -1.84 39.78 29.32
C SER A 187 -3.18 40.45 28.97
N SER A 188 -4.18 40.25 29.82
CA SER A 188 -5.44 40.99 29.79
C SER A 188 -5.88 41.28 31.21
#